data_AF-A0A926WDP2-F1
#
_entry.id   AF-A0A926WDP2-F1
#
_cell.length_a   1.000
_cell.length_b   1.000
_cell.length_c   1.000
_cell.angle_alpha   90.00
_cell.angle_beta   90.00
_cell.angle_gamma   90.00
#
_symmetry.space_group_name_H-M   'P 1'
#
loop_
_entity.id
_entity.type
_entity.pdbx_description
1 polymer ?
#
loop_
_entity_poly.entity_id
_entity_poly.type
_entity_poly.pdbx_seq_one_letter_code
_entity_poly.pdbx_strand_id
1 'polypeptide(L)'
;MAKITDFVEDAGAPGIIAGIGAVLLAPVVIPVVAGIGKPIAKSIIKGGLVAYEKSKGAFAELGETWEDIVAEARAEIAEEQHTPAFEAAAENQPNS
;
A
#
# COMPACT_ATOMS: atom_id res chain seq x y z
N MET A 1 12.11 6.64 -24.65
CA MET A 1 12.06 5.50 -23.71
C MET A 1 13.15 5.55 -22.65
N ALA A 2 14.39 5.96 -22.96
CA ALA A 2 15.52 6.01 -22.00
C ALA A 2 15.19 6.58 -20.60
N LYS A 3 14.51 7.74 -20.51
CA LYS A 3 14.24 8.40 -19.21
C LYS A 3 13.34 7.61 -18.24
N ILE A 4 12.44 6.76 -18.76
CA ILE A 4 11.52 6.00 -17.90
C ILE A 4 12.26 4.79 -17.33
N THR A 5 13.08 4.13 -18.15
CA THR A 5 13.93 3.02 -17.70
C THR A 5 14.96 3.48 -16.69
N ASP A 6 15.64 4.61 -16.94
CA ASP A 6 16.57 5.21 -15.97
C ASP A 6 15.90 5.54 -14.63
N PHE A 7 14.67 6.09 -14.66
CA PHE A 7 13.93 6.39 -13.44
C PHE A 7 13.49 5.12 -12.69
N VAL A 8 13.17 4.03 -13.40
CA VAL A 8 12.79 2.74 -12.79
C VAL A 8 14.01 2.02 -12.20
N GLU A 9 15.17 2.09 -12.85
CA GLU A 9 16.43 1.55 -12.33
C GLU A 9 16.92 2.35 -11.11
N ASP A 10 16.78 3.68 -11.11
CA ASP A 10 17.21 4.55 -10.02
C ASP A 10 16.21 4.56 -8.83
N ALA A 11 14.91 4.49 -9.10
CA ALA A 11 13.87 4.50 -8.05
C ALA A 11 13.44 3.11 -7.57
N GLY A 12 13.87 2.02 -8.22
CA GLY A 12 13.57 0.64 -7.85
C GLY A 12 12.07 0.31 -7.81
N ALA A 13 11.65 -0.62 -6.95
CA ALA A 13 10.25 -1.03 -6.79
C ALA A 13 9.27 0.15 -6.54
N PRO A 14 9.60 1.18 -5.74
CA PRO A 14 8.81 2.40 -5.64
C PRO A 14 8.59 3.11 -6.99
N GLY A 15 9.60 3.13 -7.86
CA GLY A 15 9.52 3.71 -9.21
C GLY A 15 8.52 2.99 -10.11
N ILE A 16 8.45 1.66 -10.02
CA ILE A 16 7.49 0.84 -10.79
C ILE A 16 6.06 1.14 -10.34
N ILE A 17 5.81 1.14 -9.03
CA ILE A 17 4.47 1.41 -8.48
C ILE A 17 4.01 2.83 -8.88
N ALA A 18 4.88 3.82 -8.72
CA ALA A 18 4.58 5.20 -9.12
C ALA A 18 4.34 5.31 -10.63
N GLY A 19 5.12 4.60 -11.46
CA GLY A 19 4.97 4.58 -12.91
C GLY A 19 3.62 4.00 -13.37
N ILE A 20 3.20 2.87 -12.78
CA ILE A 20 1.89 2.27 -13.06
C ILE A 20 0.78 3.24 -12.66
N GLY A 21 0.86 3.83 -11.46
CA GLY A 21 -0.11 4.82 -10.99
C GLY A 21 -0.21 6.03 -11.92
N ALA A 22 0.92 6.54 -12.39
CA ALA A 22 0.97 7.68 -13.30
C ALA A 22 0.32 7.38 -14.66
N VAL A 23 0.56 6.19 -15.23
CA VAL A 23 -0.05 5.78 -16.51
C VAL A 23 -1.57 5.64 -16.38
N LEU A 24 -2.05 5.04 -15.30
CA LEU A 24 -3.48 4.88 -15.04
C LEU A 24 -4.19 6.22 -14.82
N LEU A 25 -3.51 7.18 -14.17
CA LEU A 25 -4.07 8.49 -13.86
C LEU A 25 -3.88 9.53 -15.00
N ALA A 26 -2.97 9.29 -15.94
CA ALA A 26 -2.69 10.17 -17.07
C ALA A 26 -3.95 10.70 -17.80
N PRO A 27 -4.96 9.88 -18.19
CA PRO A 27 -6.15 10.37 -18.88
C PRO A 27 -7.02 11.31 -18.03
N VAL A 28 -6.86 11.31 -16.70
CA VAL A 28 -7.59 12.18 -15.76
C VAL A 28 -6.77 13.43 -15.42
N VAL A 29 -5.47 13.26 -15.16
CA VAL A 29 -4.59 14.36 -14.73
C VAL A 29 -4.31 15.34 -15.88
N ILE A 30 -4.06 14.84 -17.09
CA ILE A 30 -3.77 15.68 -18.27
C ILE A 30 -4.90 16.69 -18.54
N PRO A 31 -6.19 16.31 -18.67
CA PRO A 31 -7.25 17.28 -18.93
C PRO A 31 -7.48 18.26 -17.75
N VAL A 32 -7.25 17.83 -16.50
CA VAL A 32 -7.35 18.71 -15.32
C VAL A 32 -6.29 19.81 -15.37
N VAL A 33 -5.03 19.47 -15.64
CA VAL A 33 -3.93 20.44 -15.75
C VAL A 33 -4.10 21.35 -16.99
N ALA A 34 -4.66 20.82 -18.09
CA ALA A 34 -4.97 21.60 -19.29
C ALA A 34 -6.16 22.58 -19.12
N GLY A 35 -6.78 22.66 -17.94
CA GLY A 35 -7.87 23.60 -17.65
C GLY A 35 -9.24 23.21 -18.19
N ILE A 36 -9.35 22.10 -18.94
CA ILE A 36 -10.61 21.56 -19.50
C ILE A 36 -11.26 20.51 -18.60
N GLY A 37 -10.54 20.05 -17.57
CA GLY A 37 -10.98 18.98 -16.66
C GLY A 37 -11.89 19.44 -15.51
N LYS A 38 -12.36 20.69 -15.49
CA LYS A 38 -13.24 21.20 -14.42
C LYS A 38 -14.49 20.32 -14.15
N PRO A 39 -15.18 19.77 -15.17
CA PRO A 39 -16.29 18.83 -14.93
C PRO A 39 -15.84 17.53 -14.25
N ILE A 40 -14.69 17.00 -14.67
CA ILE A 40 -14.10 15.77 -14.13
C ILE A 40 -13.70 15.97 -12.67
N ALA A 41 -12.95 17.04 -12.38
CA ALA A 41 -12.55 17.39 -11.02
C ALA A 41 -13.78 17.57 -10.11
N LYS A 42 -14.84 18.23 -10.58
CA LYS A 42 -16.09 18.39 -9.83
C LYS A 42 -16.77 17.04 -9.53
N SER A 43 -16.77 16.12 -10.49
CA SER A 43 -17.31 14.77 -10.29
C SER A 43 -16.47 13.94 -9.31
N ILE A 44 -15.14 14.03 -9.39
CA ILE A 44 -14.21 13.37 -8.44
C ILE A 44 -14.44 13.91 -7.03
N ILE A 45 -14.50 15.22 -6.84
CA ILE A 45 -14.73 15.83 -5.53
C ILE A 45 -16.06 15.37 -4.94
N LYS A 46 -17.14 15.39 -5.74
CA LYS A 46 -18.46 14.90 -5.30
C LYS A 46 -18.44 13.41 -4.96
N GLY A 47 -17.87 12.59 -5.85
CA GLY A 47 -17.75 11.16 -5.63
C GLY A 47 -16.93 10.84 -4.38
N GLY A 48 -15.82 11.55 -4.18
CA GLY A 48 -14.97 11.44 -3.01
C GLY A 48 -15.68 11.84 -1.72
N LEU A 49 -16.49 12.91 -1.75
CA LEU A 49 -17.29 13.31 -0.60
C LEU A 49 -18.33 12.23 -0.23
N VAL A 50 -19.06 11.72 -1.22
CA VAL A 50 -20.03 10.63 -0.99
C VAL A 50 -19.36 9.36 -0.48
N ALA A 51 -18.21 8.99 -1.04
CA ALA A 51 -17.45 7.83 -0.58
C ALA A 51 -16.95 8.02 0.86
N TYR A 52 -16.46 9.21 1.21
CA TYR A 52 -16.02 9.56 2.57
C TYR A 52 -17.17 9.53 3.58
N GLU A 53 -18.33 10.08 3.23
CA GLU A 53 -19.51 10.02 4.09
C GLU A 53 -19.97 8.58 4.33
N LYS A 54 -19.99 7.75 3.28
CA LYS A 54 -20.32 6.33 3.38
C LYS A 54 -19.28 5.54 4.18
N SER A 55 -17.99 5.84 4.00
CA SER A 55 -16.93 5.14 4.72
C SER A 55 -16.99 5.40 6.21
N LYS A 56 -17.34 6.61 6.65
CA LYS A 56 -17.54 6.91 8.08
C LYS A 56 -18.56 5.99 8.76
N GLY A 57 -19.62 5.59 8.05
CA GLY A 57 -20.58 4.60 8.54
C GLY A 57 -20.01 3.18 8.51
N ALA A 58 -19.41 2.79 7.38
CA ALA A 58 -18.84 1.45 7.21
C ALA A 58 -17.70 1.14 8.20
N PHE A 59 -16.86 2.12 8.55
CA PHE A 59 -15.79 1.96 9.55
C PHE A 59 -16.33 1.72 10.97
N ALA A 60 -17.53 2.20 11.29
CA ALA A 60 -18.14 1.94 12.60
C ALA A 60 -18.59 0.48 12.76
N GLU A 61 -18.98 -0.17 11.64
CA GLU A 61 -19.42 -1.56 11.62
C GLU A 61 -18.26 -2.54 11.39
N LEU A 62 -17.24 -2.13 10.64
CA LEU A 62 -16.08 -2.97 10.30
C LEU A 62 -14.91 -2.84 11.28
N GLY A 63 -14.99 -1.93 12.26
CA GLY A 63 -13.89 -1.68 13.21
C GLY A 63 -13.45 -2.92 13.98
N GLU A 64 -14.39 -3.71 14.51
CA GLU A 64 -14.09 -4.91 15.30
C GLU A 64 -13.38 -5.97 14.45
N THR A 65 -13.95 -6.34 13.30
CA THR A 65 -13.33 -7.31 12.36
C THR A 65 -11.99 -6.80 11.83
N TRP A 66 -11.85 -5.50 11.60
CA TRP A 66 -10.58 -4.91 11.16
C TRP A 66 -9.51 -4.98 12.24
N GLU A 67 -9.86 -4.65 13.49
CA GLU A 67 -8.96 -4.75 14.64
C GLU A 67 -8.51 -6.20 14.85
N ASP A 68 -9.40 -7.18 14.72
CA ASP A 68 -9.07 -8.61 14.81
C ASP A 68 -8.06 -9.03 13.75
N ILE A 69 -8.32 -8.75 12.46
CA ILE A 69 -7.40 -9.10 11.37
C ILE A 69 -6.04 -8.42 11.54
N VAL A 70 -6.02 -7.16 12.00
CA VAL A 70 -4.77 -6.44 12.27
C VAL A 70 -4.03 -7.04 13.47
N ALA A 71 -4.74 -7.48 14.51
CA ALA A 71 -4.15 -8.15 15.66
C ALA A 71 -3.55 -9.50 15.26
N GLU A 72 -4.26 -10.29 14.47
CA GLU A 72 -3.77 -11.55 13.89
C GLU A 72 -2.50 -11.32 13.07
N ALA A 73 -2.52 -10.41 12.09
CA ALA A 73 -1.35 -10.13 11.25
C ALA A 73 -0.14 -9.60 12.07
N ARG A 74 -0.37 -8.83 13.13
CA ARG A 74 0.70 -8.37 14.04
C ARG A 74 1.29 -9.52 14.84
N ALA A 75 0.46 -10.45 15.29
CA ALA A 75 0.91 -11.64 15.99
C ALA A 75 1.77 -12.51 15.07
N GLU A 76 1.34 -12.71 13.81
CA GLU A 76 2.11 -13.47 12.80
C GLU A 76 3.48 -12.83 12.53
N ILE A 77 3.55 -11.51 12.31
CA ILE A 77 4.83 -10.80 12.11
C ILE A 77 5.72 -10.89 13.35
N ALA A 78 5.14 -10.82 14.55
CA ALA A 78 5.90 -10.96 15.79
C ALA A 78 6.42 -12.39 15.99
N GLU A 79 5.65 -13.41 15.59
CA GLU A 79 6.02 -14.83 15.62
C GLU A 79 7.12 -15.15 14.59
N GLU A 80 7.04 -14.58 13.39
CA GLU A 80 8.12 -14.65 12.39
C GLU A 80 9.43 -14.03 12.91
N GLN A 81 9.34 -12.97 13.73
CA GLN A 81 10.51 -12.37 14.41
C GLN A 81 10.95 -13.14 15.65
N HIS A 82 10.02 -13.82 16.33
CA HIS A 82 10.24 -14.70 17.49
C HIS A 82 10.39 -16.17 17.10
N THR A 83 10.94 -16.46 15.93
CA THR A 83 11.64 -17.73 15.68
C THR A 83 13.11 -17.53 16.04
N PRO A 84 13.50 -17.56 17.34
CA PRO A 84 14.89 -17.48 17.72
C PRO A 84 15.62 -18.71 17.23
N ALA A 85 16.90 -18.51 16.97
CA ALA A 85 17.94 -19.48 16.69
C ALA A 85 18.10 -20.56 17.81
N PHE A 86 17.04 -21.30 18.14
CA PHE A 86 17.08 -22.38 19.12
C PHE A 86 17.68 -23.66 18.55
N GLU A 87 17.75 -23.80 17.22
CA GLU A 87 18.44 -24.93 16.58
C GLU A 87 19.96 -24.77 16.49
N ALA A 88 20.53 -23.59 16.79
CA ALA A 88 21.98 -23.37 16.71
C ALA A 88 22.75 -23.75 18.00
N ALA A 89 22.05 -24.04 19.11
CA ALA A 89 22.68 -24.27 20.41
C ALA A 89 22.71 -25.75 20.87
N ALA A 90 22.06 -26.68 20.17
CA ALA A 90 22.00 -28.09 20.56
C ALA A 90 23.10 -28.99 19.93
N GLU A 91 23.85 -28.50 18.93
CA GLU A 91 24.80 -29.32 18.15
C GLU A 91 26.29 -29.10 18.52
N ASN A 92 26.61 -28.54 19.69
CA ASN A 92 28.00 -28.37 20.12
C ASN A 92 28.22 -28.80 21.58
N GLN A 93 27.98 -30.09 21.87
CA GLN A 93 28.45 -30.72 23.10
C GLN A 93 29.52 -31.77 22.77
N PRO A 94 30.83 -31.42 22.81
CA PRO A 94 31.91 -32.40 22.70
C PRO A 94 32.00 -33.20 24.01
N ASN A 95 31.79 -34.52 23.89
CA ASN A 95 31.92 -35.50 24.96
C ASN A 95 33.37 -35.49 25.50
N SER A 96 33.54 -35.29 26.80
CA SER A 96 34.83 -35.37 27.50
C SER A 96 35.20 -36.81 27.83
#